data_AF-A0A1B1K8U4-F1
#
_entry.id   AF-A0A1B1K8U4-F1
#
_cell.length_a   1.000
_cell.length_b   1.000
_cell.length_c   1.000
_cell.angle_alpha   90.00
_cell.angle_beta   90.00
_cell.angle_gamma   90.00
#
_symmetry.space_group_name_H-M   'P 1'
#
loop_
_entity.id
_entity.type
_entity.pdbx_description
1 polymer ?
#
loop_
_entity_poly.entity_id
_entity_poly.type
_entity_poly.pdbx_seq_one_letter_code
_entity_poly.pdbx_strand_id
1 'polypeptide(L)'
;MAVHPPPVSAAAAAAAALRDIEVLIGKESESATSVLPTEEGWTVEVEVIDHRHIPPTADMLALYEVVLDLDGEMLSYRRTRRYRRGSALDLSDDEPSVDGDGQTPSVDGSDGSG
;
A
#
# COMPACT_ATOMS: atom_id res chain seq x y z
N MET A 1 11.99 1.48 -19.03
CA MET A 1 13.11 2.25 -18.42
C MET A 1 12.78 2.39 -16.95
N ALA A 2 13.60 1.86 -16.05
CA ALA A 2 13.32 1.87 -14.61
C ALA A 2 13.56 3.28 -14.05
N VAL A 3 12.58 3.82 -13.34
CA VAL A 3 12.68 5.11 -12.67
C VAL A 3 13.56 4.96 -11.42
N HIS A 4 14.53 5.86 -11.25
CA HIS A 4 15.47 5.85 -10.12
C HIS A 4 14.94 6.76 -8.99
N PRO A 5 15.04 6.39 -7.70
CA PRO A 5 14.79 7.31 -6.59
C PRO A 5 16.07 8.14 -6.28
N PRO A 6 16.02 9.49 -6.18
CA PRO A 6 15.94 10.20 -4.87
C PRO A 6 15.23 11.61 -4.92
N PRO A 7 14.94 12.35 -3.81
CA PRO A 7 15.58 12.26 -2.48
C PRO A 7 14.66 12.19 -1.24
N VAL A 8 14.29 10.98 -0.86
CA VAL A 8 14.38 10.49 0.54
C VAL A 8 14.45 8.97 0.46
N SER A 9 15.07 8.32 1.43
CA SER A 9 15.02 6.85 1.51
C SER A 9 13.60 6.38 1.82
N ALA A 10 13.27 5.12 1.50
CA ALA A 10 11.99 4.52 1.91
C ALA A 10 11.74 4.70 3.43
N ALA A 11 12.79 4.57 4.25
CA ALA A 11 12.70 4.79 5.69
C ALA A 11 12.38 6.26 6.04
N ALA A 12 12.97 7.22 5.34
CA ALA A 12 12.69 8.63 5.54
C ALA A 12 11.29 9.02 5.04
N ALA A 13 10.82 8.44 3.93
CA ALA A 13 9.44 8.56 3.45
C ALA A 13 8.44 8.01 4.48
N ALA A 14 8.68 6.82 5.02
CA ALA A 14 7.83 6.24 6.07
C ALA A 14 7.77 7.14 7.31
N ALA A 15 8.92 7.67 7.75
CA ALA A 15 8.98 8.57 8.89
C ALA A 15 8.25 9.89 8.65
N ALA A 16 8.36 10.47 7.45
CA ALA A 16 7.63 11.67 7.06
C ALA A 16 6.11 11.40 7.04
N ALA A 17 5.66 10.32 6.42
CA ALA A 17 4.25 9.95 6.37
C ALA A 17 3.64 9.74 7.77
N LEU A 18 4.33 9.03 8.67
CA LEU A 18 3.90 8.82 10.06
C LEU A 18 3.72 10.13 10.81
N ARG A 19 4.71 11.03 10.72
CA ARG A 19 4.68 12.34 11.37
C ARG A 19 3.56 13.22 10.82
N ASP A 20 3.50 13.34 9.50
CA ASP A 20 2.63 14.31 8.84
C ASP A 20 1.15 13.90 8.97
N ILE A 21 0.86 12.60 8.89
CA ILE A 21 -0.53 12.12 9.02
C ILE A 21 -1.06 12.37 10.42
N GLU A 22 -0.25 12.12 11.46
CA GLU A 22 -0.60 12.37 12.86
C GLU A 22 -0.89 13.85 13.12
N VAL A 23 -0.07 14.75 12.58
CA VAL A 23 -0.28 16.21 12.66
C VAL A 23 -1.60 16.60 11.99
N LEU A 24 -1.90 16.05 10.82
CA LEU A 24 -3.04 16.45 10.02
C LEU A 24 -4.39 15.95 10.57
N ILE A 25 -4.43 14.71 11.07
CA ILE A 25 -5.67 14.10 11.57
C ILE A 25 -5.85 14.25 13.09
N GLY A 26 -4.79 14.59 13.82
CA GLY A 26 -4.80 14.71 15.28
C GLY A 26 -4.97 13.38 16.01
N LYS A 27 -4.45 12.28 15.46
CA LYS A 27 -4.54 10.93 16.03
C LYS A 27 -3.20 10.21 15.93
N GLU A 28 -2.91 9.36 16.91
CA GLU A 28 -1.68 8.58 16.98
C GLU A 28 -1.54 7.65 15.78
N SER A 29 -0.41 7.78 15.08
CA SER A 29 0.04 6.82 14.09
C SER A 29 0.68 5.60 14.79
N GLU A 30 0.38 4.40 14.32
CA GLU A 30 0.89 3.15 14.90
C GLU A 30 2.09 2.62 14.12
N SER A 31 1.94 2.45 12.81
CA SER A 31 2.98 1.88 11.96
C SER A 31 2.79 2.22 10.49
N ALA A 32 3.86 2.12 9.70
CA ALA A 32 3.78 2.09 8.24
C ALA A 32 3.66 0.62 7.80
N THR A 33 2.59 0.28 7.08
CA THR A 33 2.29 -1.08 6.60
C THR A 33 2.81 -1.34 5.19
N SER A 34 3.01 -0.29 4.40
CA SER A 34 3.57 -0.36 3.04
C SER A 34 4.34 0.92 2.70
N VAL A 35 5.43 0.80 1.93
CA VAL A 35 6.24 1.91 1.42
C VAL A 35 6.70 1.58 0.01
N LEU A 36 6.06 2.19 -0.98
CA LEU A 36 6.28 1.88 -2.40
C LEU A 36 6.80 3.11 -3.14
N PRO A 37 7.88 2.98 -3.94
CA PRO A 37 8.34 4.07 -4.79
C PRO A 37 7.35 4.29 -5.93
N THR A 38 7.18 5.55 -6.34
CA THR A 38 6.44 5.93 -7.55
C THR A 38 7.35 6.73 -8.47
N GLU A 39 6.85 7.17 -9.62
CA GLU A 39 7.60 8.07 -10.50
C GLU A 39 7.80 9.48 -9.89
N GLU A 40 6.92 9.89 -8.97
CA GLU A 40 6.86 11.25 -8.40
C GLU A 40 7.25 11.31 -6.92
N GLY A 41 7.62 10.17 -6.30
CA GLY A 41 7.96 10.11 -4.88
C GLY A 41 7.62 8.76 -4.27
N TRP A 42 6.76 8.78 -3.24
CA TRP A 42 6.41 7.60 -2.45
C TRP A 42 4.92 7.51 -2.16
N THR A 43 4.38 6.30 -2.19
CA THR A 43 3.10 5.98 -1.58
C THR A 43 3.36 5.18 -0.31
N VAL A 44 2.88 5.68 0.82
CA VAL A 44 3.02 5.03 2.14
C VAL A 44 1.63 4.72 2.69
N GLU A 45 1.42 3.49 3.11
CA GLU A 45 0.23 3.15 3.90
C GLU A 45 0.58 3.21 5.39
N VAL A 46 -0.21 3.98 6.15
CA VAL A 46 -0.03 4.22 7.58
C VAL A 46 -1.26 3.74 8.34
N GLU A 47 -1.04 2.90 9.34
CA GLU A 47 -2.03 2.50 10.32
C GLU A 47 -2.13 3.55 11.43
N VAL A 48 -3.36 3.96 11.76
CA VAL A 48 -3.67 4.99 12.75
C VAL A 48 -4.74 4.47 13.71
N ILE A 49 -4.61 4.80 14.99
CA ILE A 49 -5.67 4.57 15.98
C ILE A 49 -6.81 5.57 15.77
N ASP A 50 -7.89 5.13 15.10
CA ASP A 50 -9.09 5.94 14.83
C ASP A 50 -9.91 6.18 16.11
N HIS A 51 -10.03 5.16 16.96
CA HIS A 51 -10.74 5.23 18.24
C HIS A 51 -10.19 4.23 19.27
N ARG A 52 -9.99 4.67 20.51
CA ARG A 52 -9.53 3.81 21.61
C ARG A 52 -10.70 3.12 22.32
N HIS A 53 -10.50 1.88 22.73
CA HIS A 53 -11.44 1.07 23.51
C HIS A 53 -10.77 0.40 24.72
N ILE A 54 -11.60 -0.10 25.64
CA ILE A 54 -11.17 -0.93 26.77
C ILE A 54 -11.88 -2.29 26.65
N PRO A 55 -11.15 -3.41 26.46
CA PRO A 55 -9.69 -3.51 26.42
C PRO A 55 -9.08 -2.92 25.13
N PRO A 56 -7.77 -2.56 25.11
CA PRO A 56 -7.10 -2.00 23.91
C PRO A 56 -7.12 -2.91 22.68
N THR A 57 -7.32 -4.22 22.87
CA THR A 57 -7.54 -5.18 21.78
C THR A 57 -8.81 -4.91 20.98
N ALA A 58 -9.70 -4.04 21.47
CA ALA A 58 -10.91 -3.62 20.77
C ALA A 58 -10.77 -2.25 20.07
N ASP A 59 -9.58 -1.63 20.07
CA ASP A 59 -9.32 -0.35 19.39
C ASP A 59 -9.77 -0.42 17.92
N MET A 60 -10.27 0.70 17.40
CA MET A 60 -10.57 0.85 15.98
C MET A 60 -9.36 1.48 15.29
N LEU A 61 -8.82 0.78 14.31
CA LEU A 61 -7.70 1.21 13.48
C LEU A 61 -8.20 1.67 12.11
N ALA A 62 -7.43 2.53 11.47
CA ALA A 62 -7.65 3.03 10.12
C ALA A 62 -6.37 2.94 9.31
N LEU A 63 -6.47 2.53 8.04
CA LEU A 63 -5.37 2.64 7.09
C LEU A 63 -5.53 3.94 6.30
N TYR A 64 -4.44 4.68 6.20
CA TYR A 64 -4.32 5.89 5.42
C TYR A 64 -3.25 5.68 4.36
N GLU A 65 -3.61 5.91 3.11
CA GLU A 65 -2.63 6.08 2.05
C GLU A 65 -2.18 7.55 2.07
N VAL A 66 -0.87 7.74 2.10
CA VAL A 66 -0.18 9.03 2.08
C VAL A 66 0.71 9.06 0.86
N VAL A 67 0.55 10.09 0.02
CA VAL A 67 1.40 10.33 -1.14
C VAL A 67 2.39 11.42 -0.78
N LEU A 68 3.67 11.12 -0.92
CA LEU A 68 4.78 12.04 -0.72
C LEU A 68 5.46 12.34 -2.06
N ASP A 69 5.98 13.55 -2.21
CA ASP A 69 6.87 13.87 -3.30
C ASP A 69 8.28 13.28 -3.11
N LEU A 70 9.19 13.59 -4.04
CA LEU A 70 10.56 13.14 -3.99
C LEU A 70 11.29 13.61 -2.73
N ASP A 71 10.98 14.79 -2.19
CA ASP A 71 11.63 15.39 -1.01
C ASP A 71 11.02 14.90 0.32
N GLY A 72 9.95 14.09 0.26
CA GLY A 72 9.24 13.55 1.41
C GLY A 72 8.16 14.47 1.96
N GLU A 73 7.75 15.50 1.21
CA GLU A 73 6.62 16.36 1.61
C GLU A 73 5.28 15.70 1.24
N MET A 74 4.32 15.73 2.16
CA MET A 74 2.98 15.18 1.91
C MET A 74 2.21 15.99 0.88
N LEU A 75 1.90 15.35 -0.25
CA LEU A 75 1.07 15.92 -1.32
C LEU A 75 -0.41 15.65 -1.09
N SER A 76 -0.75 14.44 -0.63
CA SER A 76 -2.13 14.05 -0.38
C SER A 76 -2.23 12.90 0.61
N TYR A 77 -3.45 12.69 1.12
CA TYR A 77 -3.78 11.54 1.94
C TYR A 77 -5.23 11.12 1.74
N ARG A 78 -5.54 9.86 1.98
CA ARG A 78 -6.92 9.35 2.07
C ARG A 78 -7.00 8.18 3.04
N ARG A 79 -8.13 8.07 3.76
CA ARG A 79 -8.43 6.88 4.54
C ARG A 79 -8.97 5.79 3.61
N THR A 80 -8.25 4.68 3.50
CA THR A 80 -8.62 3.55 2.62
C THR A 80 -9.51 2.54 3.34
N ARG A 81 -9.30 2.32 4.65
CA ARG A 81 -10.03 1.32 5.43
C ARG A 81 -10.17 1.68 6.90
N ARG A 82 -11.12 1.02 7.58
CA ARG A 82 -11.21 0.90 9.04
C ARG A 82 -11.51 -0.53 9.47
N TYR A 83 -10.95 -0.94 10.60
CA TYR A 83 -11.10 -2.28 11.16
C TYR A 83 -10.86 -2.27 12.66
N ARG A 84 -11.18 -3.37 13.34
CA ARG A 84 -10.89 -3.55 14.77
C ARG A 84 -9.50 -4.16 14.91
N ARG A 85 -8.75 -3.74 15.92
CA ARG A 85 -7.50 -4.41 16.28
C ARG A 85 -7.73 -5.92 16.44
N GLY A 86 -6.83 -6.71 15.86
CA GLY A 86 -6.90 -8.18 15.88
C GLY A 86 -7.86 -8.81 14.87
N SER A 87 -8.54 -8.06 14.00
CA SER A 87 -9.16 -8.64 12.81
C SER A 87 -8.12 -8.90 11.73
N ALA A 88 -8.28 -9.96 10.94
CA ALA A 88 -7.45 -10.19 9.77
C ALA A 88 -7.56 -9.00 8.81
N LEU A 89 -6.43 -8.33 8.58
CA LEU A 89 -6.29 -7.37 7.48
C LEU A 89 -6.32 -8.18 6.19
N ASP A 90 -7.42 -8.07 5.45
CA ASP A 90 -7.44 -8.52 4.06
C ASP A 90 -6.62 -7.50 3.27
N LEU A 91 -5.29 -7.68 3.24
CA LEU A 91 -4.39 -7.01 2.33
C LEU A 91 -4.59 -7.71 0.99
N SER A 92 -5.69 -7.42 0.31
CA SER A 92 -5.81 -7.82 -1.09
C SER A 92 -4.78 -6.97 -1.84
N ASP A 93 -3.62 -7.58 -2.15
CA ASP A 93 -2.74 -7.10 -3.20
C ASP A 93 -3.63 -6.83 -4.43
N ASP A 94 -3.76 -5.56 -4.80
CA ASP A 94 -4.27 -5.16 -6.11
C ASP A 94 -3.18 -5.58 -7.12
N GLU A 95 -3.09 -6.89 -7.36
CA GLU A 95 -2.29 -7.47 -8.44
C GLU A 95 -2.83 -6.82 -9.73
N PRO A 96 -2.02 -6.04 -10.47
CA PRO A 96 -2.47 -5.51 -11.74
C PRO A 96 -2.80 -6.71 -12.62
N SER A 97 -4.07 -6.81 -13.02
CA SER A 97 -4.53 -7.80 -13.99
C SER A 97 -3.62 -7.74 -15.21
N VAL A 98 -2.66 -8.68 -15.30
CA VAL A 98 -1.87 -8.88 -16.50
C VAL A 98 -2.81 -9.55 -17.49
N ASP A 99 -3.51 -8.72 -18.28
CA ASP A 99 -4.23 -9.18 -19.45
C ASP A 99 -3.25 -9.97 -20.34
N GLY A 100 -3.55 -11.26 -20.50
CA GLY A 100 -2.63 -12.25 -21.01
C GLY A 100 -2.32 -12.09 -22.50
N ASP A 101 -1.07 -12.38 -22.85
CA ASP A 101 -0.66 -12.58 -24.24
C ASP A 101 0.44 -13.64 -24.38
N GLY A 102 0.23 -14.56 -25.32
CA GLY A 102 1.19 -15.56 -25.85
C GLY A 102 1.39 -16.81 -24.99
N GLN A 103 1.33 -18.06 -25.48
CA GLN A 103 1.68 -18.67 -26.78
C GLN A 103 1.22 -20.16 -26.67
N THR A 104 0.72 -20.90 -27.65
CA THR A 104 1.37 -21.43 -28.88
C THR A 104 0.35 -22.13 -29.79
N PRO A 105 0.61 -22.18 -31.11
CA PRO A 105 -0.24 -22.83 -32.11
C PRO A 105 -0.21 -24.36 -32.00
N SER A 106 -1.39 -24.98 -32.16
CA SER A 106 -1.52 -26.43 -32.37
C SER A 106 -1.18 -26.76 -33.82
N VAL A 107 -0.11 -27.54 -34.03
CA VAL A 107 0.19 -28.19 -35.31
C VAL A 107 0.02 -29.71 -35.19
N ASP A 108 -0.83 -30.20 -36.10
CA ASP A 108 -1.04 -31.51 -36.73
C ASP A 108 -0.31 -32.77 -36.22
N GLY A 109 -1.07 -33.85 -36.13
CA GLY A 109 -0.59 -35.22 -36.00
C GLY A 109 -1.69 -36.22 -36.36
N SER A 110 -1.73 -36.61 -37.63
CA SER A 110 -2.53 -37.73 -38.14
C SER A 110 -2.02 -39.06 -37.59
N ASP A 111 -2.92 -39.92 -37.08
CA ASP A 111 -2.80 -41.37 -37.18
C ASP A 111 -4.18 -42.02 -37.29
N GLY A 112 -4.33 -42.86 -38.31
CA GLY A 112 -5.53 -43.65 -38.56
C GLY A 112 -5.46 -45.02 -37.88
N SER A 113 -6.63 -45.60 -37.62
CA SER A 113 -6.89 -47.05 -37.59
C SER A 113 -8.37 -47.30 -37.32
N GLY A 114 -8.98 -48.21 -38.08
CA GLY A 114 -10.28 -48.83 -37.78
C GLY A 114 -11.24 -48.88 -38.95
#